data_AF-A0A954W426-F1
#
_entry.id   AF-A0A954W426-F1
#
_cell.length_a   1.000
_cell.length_b   1.000
_cell.length_c   1.000
_cell.angle_alpha   90.00
_cell.angle_beta   90.00
_cell.angle_gamma   90.00
#
_symmetry.space_group_name_H-M   'P 1'
#
loop_
_entity.id
_entity.type
_entity.pdbx_description
1 polymer ?
#
loop_
_entity_poly.entity_id
_entity_poly.type
_entity_poly.pdbx_seq_one_letter_code
_entity_poly.pdbx_strand_id
1 'polypeptide(L)' 'YQPHHAGAALVFAPNGDLLASTQEEEIRDEMIVAELTADQLAQERALPNYTLRTRRPELYGELIREQVDW' A
#
# COMPACT_ATOMS: atom_id res chain seq x y z
N TYR A 1 23.69 6.91 -20.78
CA TYR A 1 22.23 6.88 -21.01
C TYR A 1 21.61 7.13 -19.65
N GLN A 2 20.87 8.23 -19.50
CA GLN A 2 20.22 8.54 -18.22
C GLN A 2 18.76 8.08 -18.37
N PRO A 3 18.32 7.05 -17.64
CA PRO A 3 16.94 6.62 -17.71
C PRO A 3 16.02 7.79 -17.34
N HIS A 4 14.95 7.99 -18.11
CA HIS A 4 14.02 9.12 -17.95
C HIS A 4 13.11 8.99 -16.72
N HIS A 5 13.27 7.93 -15.93
CA HIS A 5 12.52 7.63 -14.73
C HIS A 5 13.49 7.41 -13.58
N ALA A 6 13.22 7.99 -12.42
CA ALA A 6 14.06 7.87 -11.23
C ALA A 6 14.07 6.45 -10.62
N GLY A 7 13.28 5.51 -11.16
CA GLY A 7 13.14 4.17 -10.63
C GLY A 7 12.37 4.14 -9.31
N ALA A 8 12.87 3.31 -8.39
CA ALA A 8 12.27 2.92 -7.11
C ALA A 8 11.16 1.87 -7.20
N ALA A 9 11.42 0.70 -6.61
CA ALA A 9 10.38 -0.20 -6.14
C ALA A 9 10.34 -0.15 -4.61
N LEU A 10 9.15 -0.14 -4.03
CA LEU A 10 8.92 -0.02 -2.59
C LEU A 10 7.82 -0.98 -2.17
N VAL A 11 7.97 -1.61 -1.00
CA VAL A 11 6.92 -2.41 -0.35
C VAL A 11 6.71 -1.84 1.05
N PHE A 12 5.47 -1.44 1.34
CA PHE A 12 5.07 -0.97 2.66
C PHE A 12 4.17 -1.98 3.35
N ALA A 13 4.37 -2.13 4.66
CA ALA A 13 3.46 -2.84 5.53
C ALA A 13 2.17 -2.04 5.79
N PRO A 14 1.08 -2.69 6.23
CA PRO A 14 -0.18 -2.00 6.51
C PRO A 14 -0.11 -0.93 7.62
N ASN A 15 0.92 -0.98 8.48
CA ASN A 15 1.19 0.00 9.52
C ASN A 15 2.00 1.21 9.03
N GLY A 16 2.45 1.20 7.77
CA GLY A 16 3.27 2.25 7.17
C GLY A 16 4.78 1.99 7.15
N ASP A 17 5.25 0.87 7.73
CA ASP A 17 6.69 0.54 7.71
C ASP A 17 7.16 0.17 6.30
N LEU A 18 8.37 0.58 5.93
CA LEU A 18 9.02 0.16 4.69
C LEU A 18 9.63 -1.24 4.87
N LEU A 19 9.09 -2.24 4.18
CA LEU A 19 9.56 -3.63 4.23
C LEU A 19 10.72 -3.89 3.26
N ALA A 20 10.67 -3.29 2.07
CA ALA A 20 11.72 -3.41 1.08
C ALA A 20 11.73 -2.21 0.14
N SER A 21 12.92 -1.83 -0.33
CA SER A 21 13.12 -0.85 -1.39
C SER A 21 14.29 -1.27 -2.27
N THR A 22 14.30 -0.82 -3.52
CA THR A 22 15.55 -0.76 -4.30
C THR A 22 16.52 0.21 -3.62
N GLN A 23 17.83 -0.02 -3.70
CA GLN A 23 18.82 0.71 -2.88
C GLN A 23 20.07 1.17 -3.64
N GLU A 24 20.13 0.99 -4.95
CA GLU A 24 21.35 1.34 -5.69
C GLU A 24 21.51 2.87 -5.83
N GLU A 25 22.75 3.34 -5.70
CA GLU A 25 23.10 4.75 -5.94
C GLU A 25 22.87 5.16 -7.42
N GLU A 26 22.81 4.18 -8.31
CA GLU A 26 22.55 4.35 -9.74
C GLU A 26 21.32 3.56 -10.19
N ILE A 27 20.50 4.15 -11.06
CA ILE A 27 19.30 3.51 -11.60
C ILE A 27 19.67 2.30 -12.47
N ARG A 28 19.29 1.11 -12.02
CA ARG A 28 19.50 -0.17 -12.70
C ARG A 28 18.36 -1.15 -12.39
N ASP A 29 18.34 -2.27 -13.11
CA ASP A 29 17.38 -3.33 -12.85
C ASP A 29 17.68 -4.01 -11.51
N GLU A 30 16.68 -4.08 -10.64
CA GLU A 30 16.77 -4.66 -9.30
C GLU A 30 15.51 -5.48 -9.00
N MET A 31 15.65 -6.45 -8.09
CA MET A 31 14.53 -7.23 -7.55
C MET A 31 14.51 -7.09 -6.04
N ILE A 32 13.34 -6.74 -5.51
CA ILE A 32 13.06 -6.77 -4.07
C ILE A 32 12.11 -7.91 -3.75
N VAL A 33 12.34 -8.57 -2.61
CA VAL A 33 11.50 -9.65 -2.09
C VAL A 33 11.10 -9.27 -0.66
N ALA A 34 9.81 -9.31 -0.38
CA ALA A 34 9.27 -9.05 0.95
C ALA A 34 8.24 -10.13 1.30
N GLU A 35 8.27 -10.58 2.54
CA GLU A 35 7.23 -11.48 3.08
C GLU A 35 6.04 -10.64 3.54
N LEU A 36 4.84 -11.03 3.11
CA LEU A 36 3.59 -10.40 3.52
C LEU A 36 2.77 -11.41 4.30
N THR A 37 2.48 -11.11 5.56
CA THR A 37 1.73 -12.00 6.44
C THR A 37 0.30 -11.50 6.64
N ALA A 38 -0.65 -12.43 6.71
CA ALA A 38 -2.04 -12.11 6.99
C ALA A 38 -2.22 -11.55 8.41
N ASP A 39 -1.41 -12.01 9.36
CA ASP A 39 -1.48 -11.59 10.76
C ASP A 39 -1.17 -10.12 10.94
N GLN A 40 -0.16 -9.58 10.23
CA GLN A 40 0.16 -8.16 10.27
C GLN A 40 -1.00 -7.29 9.78
N LEU A 41 -1.67 -7.71 8.71
CA LEU A 41 -2.88 -7.04 8.22
C LEU A 41 -4.02 -7.14 9.24
N ALA A 42 -4.22 -8.31 9.85
CA ALA A 42 -5.28 -8.52 10.83
C ALA A 42 -5.10 -7.65 12.08
N GLN A 43 -3.86 -7.50 12.56
CA GLN A 43 -3.51 -6.65 13.70
C GLN A 43 -3.84 -5.17 13.43
N GLU A 44 -3.41 -4.63 12.29
CA GLU A 44 -3.68 -3.23 11.94
C GLU A 44 -5.18 -2.95 11.75
N ARG A 45 -5.92 -3.89 11.16
CA ARG A 45 -7.39 -3.77 11.02
C ARG A 45 -8.13 -3.88 12.35
N ALA A 46 -7.51 -4.49 13.36
CA ALA A 46 -8.08 -4.60 14.70
C ALA A 46 -8.02 -3.27 15.47
N LEU A 47 -7.17 -2.32 15.05
CA LEU A 47 -7.01 -1.04 15.74
C LEU A 47 -8.32 -0.24 15.82
N PRO A 48 -8.60 0.41 16.98
CA PRO A 48 -9.85 1.17 17.16
C PRO A 48 -10.01 2.32 16.17
N ASN A 49 -8.91 2.92 15.73
CA ASN A 49 -8.86 4.03 14.80
C ASN A 49 -8.69 3.60 13.33
N TYR A 50 -8.78 2.31 13.02
CA TYR A 50 -8.72 1.84 11.64
C TYR A 50 -9.84 2.47 10.82
N THR A 51 -9.47 3.26 9.80
CA THR A 51 -10.39 4.20 9.14
C THR A 51 -11.64 3.52 8.59
N LEU A 52 -11.53 2.29 8.06
CA LEU A 52 -12.70 1.58 7.54
C LEU A 52 -13.74 1.23 8.63
N ARG A 53 -13.36 1.12 9.90
CA ARG A 53 -14.28 0.83 11.02
C ARG A 53 -14.95 2.09 11.57
N THR A 54 -14.24 3.21 11.56
CA THR A 54 -14.72 4.49 12.12
C THR A 54 -15.28 5.43 11.05
N ARG A 55 -15.19 5.04 9.78
CA ARG A 55 -15.80 5.75 8.67
C ARG A 55 -17.31 5.87 8.88
N ARG A 56 -17.85 7.00 8.44
CA ARG A 56 -19.28 7.35 8.49
C ARG A 56 -19.88 7.38 7.09
N PRO A 57 -20.32 6.24 6.52
CA PRO A 57 -20.86 6.19 5.15
C PRO A 57 -22.03 7.16 4.93
N GLU A 58 -22.81 7.45 5.97
CA GLU A 58 -23.90 8.42 5.92
C GLU A 58 -23.42 9.86 5.68
N LEU A 59 -22.15 10.17 5.97
CA LEU A 59 -21.54 11.47 5.68
C LEU A 59 -20.70 11.46 4.40
N TYR A 60 -20.05 10.34 4.09
CA TYR A 60 -19.03 10.25 3.03
C TYR A 60 -19.43 9.37 1.83
N GLY A 61 -20.66 8.86 1.80
CA GLY A 61 -21.15 7.92 0.78
C GLY A 61 -20.56 6.52 0.92
N GLU A 62 -20.98 5.59 0.06
CA GLU A 62 -20.41 4.23 0.02
C GLU A 62 -18.97 4.24 -0.53
N LEU A 63 -18.14 3.27 -0.12
CA LEU A 63 -16.76 3.14 -0.61
C LEU A 63 -16.71 2.53 -2.01
N ILE A 64 -17.67 1.66 -2.31
CA ILE A 64 -17.84 1.00 -3.59
C ILE A 64 -19.23 1.37 -4.04
N ARG A 65 -19.34 1.87 -5.26
CA ARG A 65 -20.60 2.05 -5.97
C ARG A 65 -20.40 1.36 -7.31
N GLU A 66 -21.39 0.61 -7.78
CA GLU A 66 -21.36 0.12 -9.16
C GLU A 66 -21.25 1.33 -10.09
N GLN A 67 -20.08 1.49 -10.70
CA GLN A 67 -19.88 2.41 -11.80
C GLN A 67 -20.39 1.68 -13.04
N VAL A 68 -21.62 2.03 -13.44
CA VAL A 68 -22.37 1.64 -14.65
C VAL A 68 -22.73 0.15 -14.82
N ASP A 69 -24.05 -0.10 -14.83
CA ASP A 69 -24.64 -1.20 -15.60
C ASP A 69 -24.46 -0.88 -17.10
N TRP A 70 -23.89 -1.84 -17.84
CA TRP A 70 -23.62 -1.76 -19.27
C TRP A 70 -24.78 -2.35 -20.08
#